data_AF-A0A958DMA7-F1
#
_entry.id   AF-A0A958DMA7-F1
#
_cell.length_a   1.000
_cell.length_b   1.000
_cell.length_c   1.000
_cell.angle_alpha   90.00
_cell.angle_beta   90.00
_cell.angle_gamma   90.00
#
_symmetry.space_group_name_H-M   'P 1'
#
loop_
_entity.id
_entity.type
_entity.pdbx_description
1 polymer ?
#
loop_
_entity_poly.entity_id
_entity_poly.type
_entity_poly.pdbx_seq_one_letter_code
_entity_poly.pdbx_strand_id
1 'polypeptide(L)' 'GCDQYPKCQFAMWNKPRATTCPKCNYSIMEEKTTRKDGFYLQCPKCKHREMVEELTG' A
#
# COMPACT_ATOMS: atom_id res chain seq x y z
N GLY A 1 15.75 -26.97 12.06
CA GLY A 1 15.72 -25.61 11.54
C GLY A 1 14.93 -25.65 10.26
N CYS A 2 13.95 -24.76 10.10
CA CYS A 2 13.29 -24.62 8.81
C CYS A 2 14.20 -23.73 7.97
N ASP A 3 14.74 -24.27 6.89
CA ASP A 3 15.43 -23.56 5.81
C ASP A 3 14.52 -22.44 5.29
N GLN A 4 14.57 -21.28 5.95
CA GLN A 4 13.70 -20.15 5.63
C GLN A 4 14.16 -19.54 4.32
N TYR A 5 13.55 -19.97 3.22
CA TYR A 5 12.70 -19.07 2.45
C TYR A 5 13.21 -17.62 2.38
N PRO A 6 14.10 -17.25 1.45
CA PRO A 6 14.12 -15.87 0.96
C PRO A 6 13.14 -15.72 -0.22
N LYS A 7 12.57 -16.83 -0.74
CA LYS A 7 11.52 -16.82 -1.76
C LYS A 7 10.15 -16.46 -1.21
N CYS A 8 10.08 -15.64 -0.16
CA CYS A 8 8.92 -14.81 0.07
C CYS A 8 8.95 -13.71 -1.00
N GLN A 9 8.67 -14.15 -2.23
CA GLN A 9 8.29 -13.33 -3.37
C GLN A 9 6.89 -12.73 -3.11
N PHE A 10 6.62 -12.25 -1.90
CA PHE A 10 5.71 -11.12 -1.71
C PHE A 10 6.46 -9.88 -2.17
N ALA A 11 6.84 -9.88 -3.45
CA ALA A 11 6.79 -8.69 -4.24
C ALA A 11 5.29 -8.32 -4.38
N MET A 12 4.65 -7.99 -3.26
CA MET A 12 3.63 -6.96 -3.25
C MET A 12 4.43 -5.71 -3.60
N TRP A 13 4.61 -5.48 -4.89
CA TRP A 13 5.10 -4.22 -5.41
C TRP A 13 4.12 -3.18 -4.87
N ASN A 14 4.46 -2.55 -3.74
CA ASN A 14 3.72 -1.41 -3.25
C ASN A 14 3.94 -0.33 -4.29
N LYS A 15 3.03 -0.22 -5.26
CA LYS A 15 3.20 0.70 -6.36
C LYS A 15 3.06 2.11 -5.80
N PRO A 16 4.03 3.00 -6.04
CA PRO A 16 3.86 4.40 -5.70
C PRO A 16 2.80 4.99 -6.63
N ARG A 17 1.63 5.29 -6.07
CA ARG A 17 0.58 6.04 -6.74
C ARG A 17 0.84 7.52 -6.53
N ALA A 18 0.68 8.32 -7.58
CA ALA A 18 0.76 9.78 -7.51
C ALA A 18 -0.49 10.39 -6.84
N THR A 19 -0.82 9.90 -5.65
CA THR A 19 -1.91 10.41 -4.81
C THR A 19 -1.34 11.35 -3.76
N THR A 20 -1.96 12.51 -3.61
CA THR A 20 -1.58 13.45 -2.56
C THR A 20 -2.20 13.04 -1.23
N CYS A 21 -1.36 12.83 -0.21
CA CYS A 21 -1.83 12.46 1.11
C CYS A 21 -2.62 13.62 1.77
N PRO A 22 -3.87 13.39 2.24
CA PRO A 22 -4.68 14.45 2.87
C PRO A 22 -4.17 14.88 4.25
N LYS A 23 -3.33 14.07 4.91
CA LYS A 23 -2.77 14.39 6.24
C LYS A 23 -1.54 15.28 6.21
N CYS A 24 -0.71 15.16 5.18
CA CYS A 24 0.62 15.79 5.17
C CYS A 24 1.00 16.39 3.81
N ASN A 25 0.07 16.39 2.85
CA ASN A 25 0.21 16.92 1.49
C ASN A 25 1.38 16.32 0.71
N TYR A 26 1.73 15.06 1.00
CA TYR A 26 2.81 14.37 0.30
C TYR A 26 2.29 13.83 -1.04
N SER A 27 2.99 14.13 -2.14
CA SER A 27 2.50 13.92 -3.52
C SER A 27 2.44 12.46 -3.99
N ILE A 28 2.89 11.51 -3.17
CA ILE A 28 2.96 10.09 -3.51
C ILE A 28 2.41 9.26 -2.34
N MET A 29 1.65 8.21 -2.62
CA MET A 29 1.24 7.21 -1.63
C MET A 29 1.53 5.80 -2.14
N GLU A 30 1.74 4.87 -1.23
CA GLU A 30 2.03 3.47 -1.56
C GLU A 30 0.73 2.66 -1.62
N GLU A 31 0.48 2.01 -2.74
CA GLU A 31 -0.63 1.06 -2.91
C GLU A 31 -0.35 -0.22 -2.16
N LYS A 32 -1.24 -0.62 -1.25
CA LYS A 32 -1.14 -1.83 -0.47
C LYS A 32 -2.44 -2.59 -0.52
N THR A 33 -2.35 -3.90 -0.70
CA THR A 33 -3.53 -4.76 -0.74
C THR A 33 -3.40 -5.86 0.30
N THR A 34 -4.28 -5.89 1.29
CA THR A 34 -4.32 -6.99 2.27
C THR A 34 -5.53 -7.88 2.01
N ARG A 35 -5.41 -9.15 2.39
CA ARG A 35 -6.54 -10.09 2.31
C ARG A 35 -7.69 -9.74 3.26
N LYS A 36 -7.44 -8.92 4.29
CA LYS A 36 -8.42 -8.53 5.32
C LYS A 36 -9.14 -7.22 4.98
N ASP A 37 -8.39 -6.21 4.55
CA ASP A 37 -8.89 -4.85 4.37
C ASP A 37 -9.06 -4.50 2.87
N GLY A 38 -8.60 -5.35 1.97
CA GLY A 38 -8.61 -5.07 0.54
C GLY A 38 -7.53 -4.07 0.15
N PHE A 39 -7.82 -3.23 -0.83
CA PHE A 39 -6.90 -2.26 -1.39
C PHE A 39 -6.94 -0.92 -0.61
N TYR A 40 -5.78 -0.44 -0.19
CA TYR A 40 -5.62 0.83 0.53
C TYR A 40 -4.31 1.53 0.15
N LEU A 41 -4.31 2.84 0.21
CA LEU A 41 -3.12 3.68 0.07
C LEU A 41 -2.53 3.97 1.44
N GLN A 42 -1.21 3.83 1.56
CA GLN A 42 -0.48 4.23 2.76
C GLN A 42 0.55 5.30 2.41
N CYS A 43 0.52 6.44 3.10
CA CYS A 43 1.53 7.47 2.92
C CYS A 43 2.87 7.01 3.54
N PRO A 44 3.98 7.03 2.79
CA PRO A 44 5.28 6.66 3.32
C PRO A 44 5.79 7.66 4.36
N LYS A 45 5.39 8.95 4.24
CA LYS A 45 5.86 10.07 5.08
C LYS A 45 5.21 10.07 6.47
N CYS A 46 3.88 10.05 6.55
CA CYS A 46 3.14 10.16 7.82
C CYS A 46 2.44 8.85 8.25
N LYS A 47 2.61 7.77 7.48
CA LYS A 47 1.95 6.46 7.71
C LYS A 47 0.42 6.51 7.69
N HIS A 48 -0.19 7.60 7.21
CA HIS A 48 -1.64 7.69 7.02
C HIS A 48 -2.13 6.60 6.05
N ARG A 49 -3.27 5.99 6.34
CA ARG A 49 -3.89 4.91 5.56
C ARG A 49 -5.24 5.38 5.06
N GLU A 50 -5.50 5.20 3.78
CA GLU A 50 -6.73 5.58 3.10
C GLU A 50 -7.23 4.37 2.32
N MET A 51 -8.45 3.90 2.62
CA MET A 51 -9.04 2.78 1.88
C MET A 51 -9.54 3.31 0.54
N VAL A 52 -9.19 2.63 -0.56
CA VAL A 52 -9.63 3.03 -1.89
C VAL A 52 -10.57 1.94 -2.37
N GLU A 53 -11.87 2.19 -2.26
CA GLU A 53 -12.86 1.38 -2.95
C GLU A 53 -12.78 1.71 -4.44
N GLU A 54 -12.41 0.73 -5.28
CA GLU A 54 -12.54 0.83 -6.74
C GLU A 54 -14.03 0.84 -7.11
N LEU A 55 -14.74 1.91 -6.78
CA LEU A 55 -16.11 2.16 -7.23
C LEU A 55 -16.09 3.14 -8.40
N THR A 56 -15.57 2.69 -9.55
CA THR A 56 -16.02 3.24 -10.85
C THR A 56 -16.10 2.09 -11.85
N GLY A 57 -17.32 1.60 -12.03
CA GLY A 57 -17.72 0.57 -12.97
C GLY A 57 -19.17 0.24 -12.73
#